data_AF-A0A0B3VXX2-F1
#
_entry.id   AF-A0A0B3VXX2-F1
#
_cell.length_a   1.000
_cell.length_b   1.000
_cell.length_c   1.000
_cell.angle_alpha   90.00
_cell.angle_beta   90.00
_cell.angle_gamma   90.00
#
_symmetry.space_group_name_H-M   'P 1'
#
loop_
_entity.id
_entity.type
_entity.pdbx_description
1 polymer ?
#
loop_
_entity_poly.entity_id
_entity_poly.type
_entity_poly.pdbx_seq_one_letter_code
_entity_poly.pdbx_strand_id
1 'polypeptide(L)'
;MRNNPYFNFIKRDSLQMILILSIIILINQGLTAVSNIYMALEPGFDRTINMYSQATAFSSMFCFIAGIMFILRNFSGAISIKGDRKNLLKAFAVWAIIMSSFMVVFSTTLEVGLKILTEVITHKEVTLIGDIPMRIQIADMEMKNPDIIFMWFIKAIFSRFISGLMLFSLGYMLGAIGYRLKKRTNILVFVVIPVVLIGFLVNSALRIDEFIINMVVAICNIIVYLVENPGLIILISLICIGVFSLIGTKLLIKAPTKEYSNDLL
;
A
#
# COMPACT_ATOMS: atom_id res chain seq x y z
N MET A 1 -10.36 14.01 -21.96
CA MET A 1 -10.29 12.65 -21.36
C MET A 1 -11.47 11.73 -21.73
N ARG A 2 -12.61 12.24 -22.25
CA ARG A 2 -13.82 11.46 -22.57
C ARG A 2 -13.64 10.36 -23.66
N ASN A 3 -12.52 10.36 -24.40
CA ASN A 3 -12.23 9.42 -25.49
C ASN A 3 -10.90 8.64 -25.33
N ASN A 4 -10.41 8.36 -24.11
CA ASN A 4 -9.30 7.40 -23.99
C ASN A 4 -9.86 5.96 -23.93
N PRO A 5 -9.77 5.17 -25.03
CA PRO A 5 -10.33 3.81 -25.07
C PRO A 5 -9.68 2.89 -24.03
N TYR A 6 -8.41 3.16 -23.66
CA TYR A 6 -7.69 2.38 -22.65
C TYR A 6 -8.29 2.54 -21.25
N PHE A 7 -8.79 3.73 -20.92
CA PHE A 7 -9.41 3.96 -19.62
C PHE A 7 -10.65 3.09 -19.42
N ASN A 8 -11.49 3.00 -20.47
CA ASN A 8 -12.70 2.17 -20.47
C ASN A 8 -12.38 0.68 -20.54
N PHE A 9 -11.33 0.29 -21.28
CA PHE A 9 -10.86 -1.09 -21.34
C PHE A 9 -10.47 -1.62 -19.95
N ILE A 10 -9.71 -0.82 -19.19
CA ILE A 10 -9.21 -1.21 -17.86
C ILE A 10 -10.32 -1.13 -16.80
N LYS A 11 -11.37 -0.33 -17.03
CA LYS A 11 -12.42 -0.03 -16.04
C LYS A 11 -13.05 -1.26 -15.40
N ARG A 12 -13.43 -2.26 -16.21
CA ARG A 12 -14.11 -3.46 -15.69
C ARG A 12 -13.22 -4.21 -14.70
N ASP A 13 -11.96 -4.42 -15.06
CA ASP A 13 -11.00 -5.15 -14.23
C ASP A 13 -10.62 -4.36 -12.98
N SER A 14 -10.48 -3.03 -13.08
CA SER A 14 -10.27 -2.15 -11.92
C SER A 14 -11.42 -2.23 -10.92
N LEU A 15 -12.67 -2.15 -11.40
CA LEU A 15 -13.84 -2.22 -10.53
C LEU A 15 -13.97 -3.57 -9.83
N GLN A 16 -13.69 -4.66 -10.54
CA GLN A 16 -13.67 -6.00 -9.94
C GLN A 16 -12.60 -6.11 -8.86
N MET A 17 -11.39 -5.59 -9.12
CA MET A 17 -10.34 -5.53 -8.11
C MET A 17 -10.78 -4.70 -6.90
N ILE A 18 -11.28 -3.48 -7.09
CA ILE A 18 -11.78 -2.65 -5.99
C ILE A 18 -12.77 -3.42 -5.12
N LEU A 19 -13.76 -4.07 -5.74
CA LEU A 19 -14.82 -4.78 -5.03
C LEU A 19 -14.28 -5.96 -4.21
N ILE A 20 -13.46 -6.82 -4.80
CA ILE A 20 -12.88 -7.98 -4.11
C ILE A 20 -12.02 -7.53 -2.92
N LEU A 21 -11.15 -6.54 -3.13
CA LEU A 21 -10.24 -6.07 -2.10
C LEU A 21 -11.00 -5.38 -0.96
N SER A 22 -12.06 -4.62 -1.29
CA SER A 22 -12.92 -3.98 -0.28
C SER A 22 -13.64 -5.00 0.60
N ILE A 23 -14.13 -6.10 0.02
CA ILE A 23 -14.77 -7.19 0.78
C ILE A 23 -13.77 -7.82 1.75
N ILE A 24 -12.53 -8.07 1.32
CA ILE A 24 -11.50 -8.66 2.18
C ILE A 24 -11.19 -7.75 3.38
N ILE A 25 -11.06 -6.43 3.15
CA ILE A 25 -10.86 -5.46 4.23
C ILE A 25 -12.05 -5.47 5.19
N LEU A 26 -13.29 -5.43 4.67
CA LEU A 26 -14.50 -5.43 5.48
C LEU A 26 -14.60 -6.65 6.38
N ILE A 27 -14.35 -7.85 5.84
CA ILE A 27 -14.41 -9.09 6.62
C ILE A 27 -13.35 -9.06 7.72
N ASN A 28 -12.10 -8.74 7.38
CA ASN A 28 -11.00 -8.74 8.34
C ASN A 28 -11.22 -7.74 9.48
N GLN A 29 -11.62 -6.52 9.14
CA GLN A 29 -11.86 -5.46 10.14
C GLN A 29 -13.15 -5.68 10.92
N GLY A 30 -14.19 -6.24 10.28
CA GLY A 30 -15.42 -6.65 10.95
C GLY A 30 -15.17 -7.72 12.02
N LEU A 31 -14.36 -8.74 11.71
CA LEU A 31 -13.96 -9.76 12.69
C LEU A 31 -13.21 -9.13 13.88
N THR A 32 -12.32 -8.18 13.60
CA THR A 32 -11.58 -7.44 14.64
C THR A 32 -12.53 -6.63 15.53
N ALA A 33 -13.52 -5.94 14.95
CA ALA A 33 -14.50 -5.18 15.72
C ALA A 33 -15.37 -6.10 16.59
N VAL A 34 -15.88 -7.21 16.03
CA VAL A 34 -16.70 -8.19 16.77
C VAL A 34 -15.92 -8.78 17.95
N SER A 35 -14.66 -9.16 17.75
CA SER A 35 -13.81 -9.68 18.83
C SER A 35 -13.63 -8.67 19.96
N ASN A 36 -13.43 -7.39 19.64
CA ASN A 36 -13.28 -6.33 20.65
C ASN A 36 -14.59 -6.06 21.40
N ILE A 37 -15.73 -6.09 20.71
CA ILE A 37 -17.06 -5.97 21.32
C ILE A 37 -17.31 -7.12 22.29
N TYR A 38 -17.01 -8.36 21.88
CA TYR A 38 -17.20 -9.54 22.72
C TYR A 38 -16.40 -9.44 24.02
N MET A 39 -15.10 -9.13 23.92
CA MET A 39 -14.23 -8.93 25.08
C MET A 39 -14.72 -7.79 25.99
N ALA A 40 -15.22 -6.71 25.40
CA ALA A 40 -15.72 -5.58 26.16
C ALA A 40 -17.04 -5.85 26.90
N LEU A 41 -17.81 -6.86 26.49
CA LEU A 41 -19.05 -7.26 27.15
C LEU A 41 -18.82 -8.27 28.28
N GLU A 42 -17.59 -8.78 28.46
CA GLU A 42 -17.28 -9.68 29.58
C GLU A 42 -17.40 -8.97 30.94
N PRO A 43 -18.01 -9.63 31.94
CA PRO A 43 -18.18 -9.05 33.27
C PRO A 43 -16.82 -8.80 33.93
N GLY A 44 -16.57 -7.55 34.35
CA GLY A 44 -15.31 -7.11 34.97
C GLY A 44 -14.37 -6.33 34.04
N PHE A 45 -14.71 -6.16 32.77
CA PHE A 45 -13.92 -5.32 31.86
C PHE A 45 -14.28 -3.83 32.01
N ASP A 46 -13.54 -3.05 32.79
CA ASP A 46 -13.79 -1.60 33.01
C ASP A 46 -12.80 -0.67 32.30
N ARG A 47 -12.05 -1.19 31.32
CA ARG A 47 -10.98 -0.44 30.63
C ARG A 47 -11.44 0.11 29.28
N THR A 48 -10.69 1.11 28.79
CA THR A 48 -10.78 1.59 27.41
C THR A 48 -10.51 0.46 26.42
N ILE A 49 -11.27 0.39 25.33
CA ILE A 49 -11.10 -0.62 24.30
C ILE A 49 -10.00 -0.15 23.35
N ASN A 50 -8.97 -0.96 23.16
CA ASN A 50 -7.87 -0.70 22.24
C ASN A 50 -8.08 -1.47 20.95
N MET A 51 -8.69 -0.84 19.96
CA MET A 51 -8.99 -1.46 18.68
C MET A 51 -7.81 -1.31 17.72
N TYR A 52 -7.10 -2.42 17.47
CA TYR A 52 -6.03 -2.48 16.48
C TYR A 52 -6.62 -2.58 15.08
N SER A 53 -6.57 -1.51 14.30
CA SER A 53 -7.02 -1.54 12.91
C SER A 53 -5.86 -1.81 11.96
N GLN A 54 -6.06 -2.78 11.07
CA GLN A 54 -5.13 -3.11 9.98
C GLN A 54 -5.65 -2.60 8.62
N ALA A 55 -6.73 -1.80 8.61
CA ALA A 55 -7.40 -1.39 7.37
C ALA A 55 -6.44 -0.64 6.44
N THR A 56 -5.67 0.29 7.01
CA THR A 56 -4.61 1.03 6.30
C THR A 56 -3.53 0.12 5.72
N ALA A 57 -3.02 -0.84 6.51
CA ALA A 57 -2.01 -1.80 6.05
C ALA A 57 -2.53 -2.63 4.87
N PHE A 58 -3.74 -3.18 4.98
CA PHE A 58 -4.38 -3.92 3.88
C PHE A 58 -4.59 -3.03 2.65
N SER A 59 -5.13 -1.82 2.80
CA SER A 59 -5.30 -0.87 1.69
C SER A 59 -3.99 -0.57 0.98
N SER A 60 -2.90 -0.42 1.72
CA SER A 60 -1.56 -0.17 1.18
C SER A 60 -1.03 -1.37 0.37
N MET A 61 -1.18 -2.59 0.91
CA MET A 61 -0.82 -3.84 0.24
C MET A 61 -1.68 -4.08 -1.02
N PHE A 62 -2.93 -3.68 -0.99
CA PHE A 62 -3.83 -3.76 -2.14
C PHE A 62 -3.47 -2.78 -3.24
N CYS A 63 -2.99 -1.57 -2.92
CA CYS A 63 -2.43 -0.66 -3.92
C CYS A 63 -1.22 -1.30 -4.62
N PHE A 64 -0.35 -1.98 -3.86
CA PHE A 64 0.79 -2.73 -4.41
C PHE A 64 0.35 -3.86 -5.36
N ILE A 65 -0.57 -4.73 -4.92
CA ILE A 65 -1.08 -5.84 -5.74
C ILE A 65 -1.77 -5.31 -7.00
N ALA A 66 -2.56 -4.24 -6.88
CA ALA A 66 -3.20 -3.60 -8.03
C ALA A 66 -2.17 -3.11 -9.06
N GLY A 67 -1.09 -2.46 -8.62
CA GLY A 67 0.01 -2.04 -9.50
C GLY A 67 0.57 -3.18 -10.34
N ILE A 68 0.79 -4.35 -9.74
CA ILE A 68 1.28 -5.55 -10.45
C ILE A 68 0.24 -6.05 -11.46
N MET A 69 -1.00 -6.24 -11.00
CA MET A 69 -2.08 -6.85 -11.78
C MET A 69 -2.47 -6.01 -13.00
N PHE A 70 -2.39 -4.69 -12.89
CA PHE A 70 -2.64 -3.77 -14.00
C PHE A 70 -1.74 -4.05 -15.19
N ILE A 71 -0.48 -4.42 -14.95
CA ILE A 71 0.44 -4.76 -16.03
C ILE A 71 0.20 -6.17 -16.54
N LEU A 72 0.20 -7.15 -15.64
CA LEU A 72 0.16 -8.57 -16.04
C LEU A 72 -1.12 -8.94 -16.80
N ARG A 73 -2.26 -8.33 -16.43
CA ARG A 73 -3.56 -8.65 -17.01
C ARG A 73 -3.91 -7.74 -18.19
N ASN A 74 -3.67 -6.43 -18.09
CA ASN A 74 -4.21 -5.47 -19.06
C ASN A 74 -3.21 -5.04 -20.14
N PHE A 75 -1.90 -5.11 -19.89
CA PHE A 75 -0.92 -4.53 -20.81
C PHE A 75 -0.91 -5.19 -22.18
N SER A 76 -0.92 -6.52 -22.23
CA SER A 76 -0.96 -7.28 -23.49
C SER A 76 -2.24 -7.04 -24.28
N GLY A 77 -3.40 -7.11 -23.62
CA GLY A 77 -4.69 -6.96 -24.29
C GLY A 77 -4.95 -5.52 -24.73
N ALA A 78 -4.39 -4.54 -24.02
CA ALA A 78 -4.49 -3.15 -24.43
C ALA A 78 -3.61 -2.83 -25.65
N ILE A 79 -2.37 -3.33 -25.70
CA ILE A 79 -1.50 -3.02 -26.83
C ILE A 79 -2.03 -3.60 -28.15
N SER A 80 -2.68 -4.76 -28.13
CA SER A 80 -3.25 -5.36 -29.35
C SER A 80 -4.41 -4.56 -29.97
N ILE A 81 -5.10 -3.71 -29.20
CA ILE A 81 -6.27 -2.95 -29.68
C ILE A 81 -5.87 -1.80 -30.61
N LYS A 82 -4.79 -1.06 -30.30
CA LYS A 82 -4.39 0.17 -31.03
C LYS A 82 -2.89 0.46 -31.06
N GLY A 83 -2.04 -0.34 -30.42
CA GLY A 83 -0.58 -0.12 -30.39
C GLY A 83 -0.09 1.13 -29.64
N ASP A 84 -0.97 2.00 -29.14
CA ASP A 84 -0.61 3.28 -28.51
C ASP A 84 -0.25 3.12 -27.04
N ARG A 85 1.05 2.91 -26.83
CA ARG A 85 1.66 2.73 -25.50
C ARG A 85 1.55 3.99 -24.63
N LYS A 86 1.61 5.19 -25.21
CA LYS A 86 1.62 6.44 -24.43
C LYS A 86 0.26 6.69 -23.78
N ASN A 87 -0.83 6.50 -24.52
CA ASN A 87 -2.18 6.69 -23.98
C ASN A 87 -2.60 5.59 -23.00
N LEU A 88 -2.07 4.38 -23.14
CA LEU A 88 -2.22 3.31 -22.15
C LEU A 88 -1.53 3.65 -20.82
N LEU A 89 -0.28 4.10 -20.87
CA LEU A 89 0.48 4.48 -19.67
C LEU A 89 -0.17 5.66 -18.92
N LYS A 90 -0.71 6.64 -19.66
CA LYS A 90 -1.52 7.71 -19.07
C LYS A 90 -2.78 7.17 -18.38
N ALA A 91 -3.45 6.18 -18.97
CA ALA A 91 -4.62 5.55 -18.34
C ALA A 91 -4.24 4.80 -17.05
N PHE A 92 -3.09 4.13 -17.01
CA PHE A 92 -2.58 3.51 -15.79
C PHE A 92 -2.28 4.54 -14.69
N ALA A 93 -1.65 5.67 -15.02
CA ALA A 93 -1.40 6.73 -14.05
C ALA A 93 -2.71 7.29 -13.46
N VAL A 94 -3.73 7.52 -14.28
CA VAL A 94 -5.04 7.99 -13.81
C VAL A 94 -5.69 6.95 -12.89
N TRP A 95 -5.65 5.67 -13.26
CA TRP A 95 -6.20 4.61 -12.41
C TRP A 95 -5.42 4.43 -11.11
N ALA A 96 -4.09 4.61 -11.09
CA ALA A 96 -3.29 4.59 -9.88
C ALA A 96 -3.78 5.64 -8.87
N ILE A 97 -4.07 6.85 -9.35
CA ILE A 97 -4.63 7.94 -8.55
C ILE A 97 -6.02 7.56 -8.04
N ILE A 98 -6.93 7.11 -8.92
CA ILE A 98 -8.30 6.73 -8.53
C ILE A 98 -8.29 5.62 -7.46
N MET A 99 -7.48 4.58 -7.67
CA MET A 99 -7.36 3.45 -6.74
C MET A 99 -6.83 3.89 -5.38
N SER A 100 -5.75 4.67 -5.37
CA SER A 100 -5.13 5.15 -4.13
C SER A 100 -6.08 6.07 -3.36
N SER A 101 -6.77 6.99 -4.05
CA SER A 101 -7.77 7.86 -3.45
C SER A 101 -8.93 7.06 -2.85
N PHE A 102 -9.48 6.09 -3.59
CA PHE A 102 -10.57 5.24 -3.12
C PHE A 102 -10.15 4.46 -1.87
N MET A 103 -8.98 3.81 -1.89
CA MET A 103 -8.53 2.97 -0.78
C MET A 103 -8.31 3.78 0.51
N VAL A 104 -7.82 5.01 0.41
CA VAL A 104 -7.65 5.89 1.57
C VAL A 104 -8.98 6.32 2.16
N VAL A 105 -9.92 6.77 1.32
CA VAL A 105 -11.24 7.18 1.78
C VAL A 105 -11.97 6.00 2.40
N PHE A 106 -11.97 4.85 1.73
CA PHE A 106 -12.62 3.63 2.19
C PHE A 106 -12.08 3.13 3.53
N SER A 107 -10.75 2.94 3.67
CA SER A 107 -10.13 2.49 4.92
C SER A 107 -10.37 3.45 6.07
N THR A 108 -10.23 4.76 5.84
CA THR A 108 -10.42 5.78 6.87
C THR A 108 -11.89 5.83 7.32
N THR A 109 -12.83 5.73 6.39
CA THR A 109 -14.27 5.71 6.72
C THR A 109 -14.64 4.47 7.51
N LEU A 110 -14.06 3.32 7.13
CA LEU A 110 -14.28 2.06 7.81
C LEU A 110 -13.69 2.06 9.22
N GLU A 111 -12.46 2.57 9.41
CA GLU A 111 -11.83 2.72 10.73
C GLU A 111 -12.70 3.57 11.68
N VAL A 112 -13.13 4.74 11.21
CA VAL A 112 -13.98 5.64 12.00
C VAL A 112 -15.36 5.04 12.25
N GLY A 113 -15.97 4.41 11.23
CA GLY A 113 -17.28 3.78 11.35
C GLY A 113 -17.29 2.64 12.36
N LEU A 114 -16.27 1.78 12.34
CA LEU A 114 -16.15 0.68 13.29
C LEU A 114 -15.89 1.18 14.72
N LYS A 115 -15.07 2.23 14.90
CA LYS A 115 -14.89 2.87 16.20
C LYS A 115 -16.23 3.31 16.79
N ILE A 116 -16.99 4.12 16.04
CA ILE A 116 -18.29 4.65 16.49
C ILE A 116 -19.24 3.50 16.82
N LEU A 117 -19.29 2.47 15.98
CA LEU A 117 -20.16 1.31 16.19
C LEU A 117 -19.80 0.56 17.49
N THR A 118 -18.51 0.34 17.75
CA THR A 118 -18.06 -0.30 19.00
C THR A 118 -18.37 0.55 20.23
N GLU A 119 -18.18 1.87 20.18
CA GLU A 119 -18.51 2.79 21.28
C GLU A 119 -20.02 2.78 21.58
N VAL A 120 -20.86 2.79 20.54
CA VAL A 120 -22.33 2.78 20.69
C VAL A 120 -22.82 1.47 21.32
N ILE A 121 -22.25 0.33 20.93
CA ILE A 121 -22.68 -0.99 21.44
C ILE A 121 -22.20 -1.24 22.86
N THR A 122 -20.96 -0.84 23.17
CA THR A 122 -20.31 -1.18 24.46
C THR A 122 -20.46 -0.08 25.52
N HIS A 123 -20.87 1.13 25.11
CA HIS A 123 -20.88 2.34 25.94
C HIS A 123 -19.52 2.67 26.58
N LYS A 124 -18.43 2.19 25.97
CA LYS A 124 -17.04 2.37 26.43
C LYS A 124 -16.24 3.17 25.41
N GLU A 125 -15.25 3.92 25.90
CA GLU A 125 -14.35 4.67 25.03
C GLU A 125 -13.44 3.73 24.23
N VAL A 126 -13.34 3.96 22.92
CA VAL A 126 -12.52 3.17 22.01
C VAL A 126 -11.35 4.01 21.49
N THR A 127 -10.14 3.55 21.75
CA THR A 127 -8.94 4.10 21.11
C THR A 127 -8.57 3.28 19.88
N LEU A 128 -8.40 3.94 18.74
CA LEU A 128 -7.92 3.32 17.51
C LEU A 128 -6.39 3.28 17.56
N ILE A 129 -5.82 2.07 17.55
CA ILE A 129 -4.39 1.86 17.39
C ILE A 129 -4.14 1.56 15.91
N GLY A 130 -3.55 2.51 15.20
CA GLY A 130 -3.17 2.38 13.79
C GLY A 130 -1.67 2.54 13.55
N ASP A 131 -1.18 2.02 12.42
CA ASP A 131 0.25 1.83 12.09
C ASP A 131 1.06 3.10 11.72
N ILE A 132 0.54 4.30 11.92
CA ILE A 132 1.27 5.56 11.70
C ILE A 132 0.86 6.52 12.82
N PRO A 133 1.81 7.25 13.44
CA PRO A 133 1.60 7.85 14.74
C PRO A 133 0.59 8.98 14.70
N MET A 134 -0.68 8.63 14.93
CA MET A 134 -1.59 9.45 15.72
C MET A 134 -1.13 9.57 17.19
N ARG A 135 0.07 9.05 17.52
CA ARG A 135 0.75 9.14 18.80
C ARG A 135 1.82 10.23 18.89
N ILE A 136 2.32 10.78 17.78
CA ILE A 136 3.24 11.92 17.85
C ILE A 136 2.37 13.17 17.99
N GLN A 137 2.28 13.66 19.23
CA GLN A 137 1.72 14.96 19.65
C GLN A 137 0.20 15.11 19.85
N ILE A 138 -0.56 14.03 20.09
CA ILE A 138 -1.88 14.19 20.75
C ILE A 138 -1.73 14.29 22.28
N ALA A 139 -0.59 13.83 22.83
CA ALA A 139 -0.34 13.85 24.26
C ALA A 139 -0.03 15.26 24.82
N ASP A 140 0.52 16.18 24.03
CA ASP A 140 1.03 17.49 24.52
C ASP A 140 0.36 18.71 23.89
N MET A 141 -0.53 18.55 22.91
CA MET A 141 -1.38 19.64 22.44
C MET A 141 -2.73 19.52 23.11
N GLU A 142 -2.96 20.34 24.14
CA GLU A 142 -4.27 20.52 24.74
C GLU A 142 -5.34 20.57 23.65
N MET A 143 -6.17 19.52 23.64
CA MET A 143 -7.30 19.34 22.75
C MET A 143 -8.33 20.46 22.94
N LYS A 144 -8.12 21.62 22.29
CA LYS A 144 -9.07 22.75 22.37
C LYS A 144 -9.41 23.40 21.03
N ASN A 145 -8.64 23.22 19.96
CA ASN A 145 -8.90 23.91 18.70
C ASN A 145 -9.35 22.95 17.56
N PRO A 146 -10.62 23.01 17.11
CA PRO A 146 -11.15 22.15 16.06
C PRO A 146 -10.45 22.32 14.70
N ASP A 147 -9.91 23.51 14.41
CA ASP A 147 -9.20 23.78 13.15
C ASP A 147 -7.89 23.00 13.04
N ILE A 148 -7.19 22.84 14.17
CA ILE A 148 -5.95 22.07 14.25
C ILE A 148 -6.26 20.60 13.99
N ILE A 149 -7.32 20.05 14.58
CA ILE A 149 -7.76 18.66 14.40
C ILE A 149 -8.05 18.38 12.92
N PHE A 150 -8.79 19.27 12.26
CA PHE A 150 -9.12 19.13 10.84
C PHE A 150 -7.85 19.15 9.97
N MET A 151 -6.91 20.05 10.23
CA MET A 151 -5.65 20.11 9.49
C MET A 151 -4.82 18.82 9.62
N TRP A 152 -4.73 18.25 10.83
CA TRP A 152 -4.04 16.98 11.07
C TRP A 152 -4.73 15.80 10.36
N PHE A 153 -6.06 15.77 10.34
CA PHE A 153 -6.83 14.77 9.60
C PHE A 153 -6.53 14.80 8.10
N ILE A 154 -6.52 16.00 7.50
CA ILE A 154 -6.17 16.18 6.08
C ILE A 154 -4.73 15.74 5.81
N LYS A 155 -3.78 16.09 6.68
CA LYS A 155 -2.38 15.67 6.55
C LYS A 155 -2.23 14.14 6.63
N ALA A 156 -2.95 13.48 7.52
CA ALA A 156 -2.93 12.03 7.65
C ALA A 156 -3.50 11.33 6.40
N ILE A 157 -4.65 11.81 5.89
CA ILE A 157 -5.24 11.32 4.63
C ILE A 157 -4.26 11.49 3.48
N PHE A 158 -3.65 12.67 3.36
CA PHE A 158 -2.70 12.95 2.29
C PHE A 158 -1.47 12.04 2.38
N SER A 159 -0.93 11.84 3.59
CA SER A 159 0.19 10.91 3.80
C SER A 159 -0.18 9.49 3.40
N ARG A 160 -1.36 8.99 3.80
CA ARG A 160 -1.85 7.65 3.42
C ARG A 160 -2.02 7.52 1.91
N PHE A 161 -2.47 8.58 1.24
CA PHE A 161 -2.60 8.65 -0.22
C PHE A 161 -1.25 8.55 -0.93
N ILE A 162 -0.26 9.32 -0.48
CA ILE A 162 1.10 9.27 -1.03
C ILE A 162 1.71 7.88 -0.83
N SER A 163 1.56 7.28 0.36
CA SER A 163 2.05 5.90 0.61
C SER A 163 1.36 4.87 -0.29
N GLY A 164 0.05 4.99 -0.50
CA GLY A 164 -0.71 4.14 -1.43
C GLY A 164 -0.20 4.25 -2.87
N LEU A 165 0.01 5.48 -3.34
CA LEU A 165 0.62 5.74 -4.66
C LEU A 165 2.02 5.17 -4.78
N MET A 166 2.86 5.32 -3.76
CA MET A 166 4.22 4.77 -3.74
C MET A 166 4.20 3.25 -3.92
N LEU A 167 3.36 2.57 -3.15
CA LEU A 167 3.22 1.11 -3.23
C LEU A 167 2.63 0.67 -4.56
N PHE A 168 1.66 1.41 -5.11
CA PHE A 168 1.15 1.16 -6.46
C PHE A 168 2.27 1.29 -7.50
N SER A 169 3.07 2.36 -7.45
CA SER A 169 4.19 2.59 -8.38
C SER A 169 5.26 1.51 -8.28
N LEU A 170 5.55 1.03 -7.06
CA LEU A 170 6.46 -0.09 -6.84
C LEU A 170 5.87 -1.39 -7.44
N GLY A 171 4.58 -1.67 -7.21
CA GLY A 171 3.89 -2.79 -7.82
C GLY A 171 3.86 -2.73 -9.36
N TYR A 172 3.61 -1.55 -9.91
CA TYR A 172 3.67 -1.28 -11.35
C TYR A 172 5.06 -1.56 -11.94
N MET A 173 6.12 -1.14 -11.27
CA MET A 173 7.50 -1.45 -11.67
C MET A 173 7.74 -2.96 -11.67
N LEU A 174 7.35 -3.66 -10.60
CA LEU A 174 7.50 -5.11 -10.51
C LEU A 174 6.69 -5.85 -11.57
N GLY A 175 5.45 -5.41 -11.83
CA GLY A 175 4.62 -5.93 -12.91
C GLY A 175 5.25 -5.74 -14.29
N ALA A 176 5.89 -4.58 -14.53
CA ALA A 176 6.62 -4.29 -15.76
C ALA A 176 7.86 -5.18 -15.95
N ILE A 177 8.62 -5.41 -14.88
CA ILE A 177 9.75 -6.36 -14.89
C ILE A 177 9.22 -7.78 -15.16
N GLY A 178 8.17 -8.17 -14.43
CA GLY A 178 7.51 -9.45 -14.56
C GLY A 178 7.02 -9.75 -15.98
N TYR A 179 6.46 -8.74 -16.65
CA TYR A 179 6.02 -8.86 -18.04
C TYR A 179 7.17 -9.03 -19.04
N ARG A 180 8.34 -8.42 -18.78
CA ARG A 180 9.45 -8.39 -19.73
C ARG A 180 10.42 -9.56 -19.59
N LEU A 181 10.58 -10.12 -18.39
CA LEU A 181 11.53 -11.20 -18.13
C LEU A 181 10.90 -12.58 -18.38
N LYS A 182 11.68 -13.53 -18.91
CA LYS A 182 11.29 -14.95 -19.02
C LYS A 182 10.96 -15.50 -17.62
N LYS A 183 9.98 -16.41 -17.52
CA LYS A 183 9.56 -17.04 -16.23
C LYS A 183 10.74 -17.51 -15.36
N ARG A 184 11.77 -18.10 -15.96
CA ARG A 184 12.98 -18.58 -15.26
C ARG A 184 13.79 -17.44 -14.63
N THR A 185 13.96 -16.32 -15.33
CA THR A 185 14.71 -15.16 -14.86
C THR A 185 13.95 -14.39 -13.77
N ASN A 186 12.62 -14.33 -13.85
CA ASN A 186 11.79 -13.76 -12.77
C ASN A 186 11.92 -14.55 -11.47
N ILE A 187 11.86 -15.88 -11.53
CA ILE A 187 12.06 -16.74 -10.34
C ILE A 187 13.46 -16.49 -9.76
N LEU A 188 14.48 -16.36 -10.61
CA LEU A 188 15.85 -16.15 -10.16
C LEU A 188 16.03 -14.78 -9.47
N VAL A 189 15.49 -13.70 -10.05
CA VAL A 189 15.65 -12.34 -9.51
C VAL A 189 14.77 -12.07 -8.30
N PHE A 190 13.54 -12.57 -8.27
CA PHE A 190 12.57 -12.25 -7.21
C PHE A 190 12.46 -13.28 -6.10
N VAL A 191 12.97 -14.50 -6.31
CA VAL A 191 12.91 -15.57 -5.30
C VAL A 191 14.32 -16.01 -4.93
N VAL A 192 15.13 -16.43 -5.91
CA VAL A 192 16.44 -17.03 -5.62
C VAL A 192 17.43 -16.01 -5.05
N ILE A 193 17.60 -14.84 -5.68
CA ILE A 193 18.55 -13.81 -5.22
C ILE A 193 18.18 -13.31 -3.80
N PRO A 194 16.93 -12.93 -3.49
CA PRO A 194 16.55 -12.53 -2.14
C PRO A 194 16.77 -13.63 -1.09
N VAL A 195 16.42 -14.88 -1.40
CA VAL A 195 16.62 -16.01 -0.48
C VAL A 195 18.12 -16.28 -0.24
N VAL A 196 18.96 -16.18 -1.27
CA VAL A 196 20.43 -16.32 -1.12
C VAL A 196 21.03 -15.16 -0.34
N LEU A 197 20.56 -13.93 -0.55
CA LEU A 197 20.97 -12.76 0.23
C LEU A 197 20.58 -12.89 1.71
N ILE A 198 19.35 -13.33 2.00
CA ILE A 198 18.91 -13.63 3.37
C ILE A 198 19.77 -14.74 3.96
N GLY A 199 20.02 -15.81 3.22
CA GLY A 199 20.90 -16.90 3.66
C GLY A 199 22.34 -16.44 3.93
N PHE A 200 22.88 -15.54 3.11
CA PHE A 200 24.19 -14.92 3.34
C PHE A 200 24.20 -14.03 4.58
N LEU A 201 23.15 -13.22 4.78
CA LEU A 201 22.99 -12.39 5.98
C LEU A 201 22.87 -13.25 7.23
N VAL A 202 22.08 -14.33 7.20
CA VAL A 202 21.94 -15.27 8.32
C VAL A 202 23.25 -16.02 8.59
N ASN A 203 23.97 -16.47 7.57
CA ASN A 203 25.27 -17.13 7.75
C ASN A 203 26.35 -16.15 8.27
N SER A 204 26.29 -14.88 7.86
CA SER A 204 27.14 -13.82 8.41
C SER A 204 26.74 -13.48 9.84
N ALA A 205 25.44 -13.56 10.16
CA ALA A 205 24.89 -13.34 11.50
C ALA A 205 25.44 -14.32 12.52
N LEU A 206 25.52 -15.59 12.15
CA LEU A 206 26.02 -16.65 13.01
C LEU A 206 27.54 -16.59 13.25
N ARG A 207 28.28 -15.68 12.59
CA ARG A 207 29.75 -15.60 12.67
C ARG A 207 30.27 -14.35 13.36
N ILE A 208 29.48 -13.25 13.45
CA ILE A 208 29.94 -11.96 13.99
C ILE A 208 28.77 -11.25 14.71
N ASP A 209 28.59 -11.53 16.00
CA ASP A 209 27.47 -11.00 16.80
C ASP A 209 27.47 -9.46 16.90
N GLU A 210 28.64 -8.83 17.07
CA GLU A 210 28.75 -7.36 17.20
C GLU A 210 28.42 -6.59 15.91
N PHE A 211 28.76 -7.15 14.73
CA PHE A 211 28.49 -6.48 13.46
C PHE A 211 26.99 -6.40 13.20
N ILE A 212 26.25 -7.45 13.56
CA ILE A 212 24.79 -7.51 13.38
C ILE A 212 24.09 -6.59 14.35
N ILE A 213 24.47 -6.61 15.64
CA ILE A 213 23.85 -5.73 16.63
C ILE A 213 24.05 -4.27 16.20
N ASN A 214 25.24 -3.89 15.77
CA ASN A 214 25.50 -2.53 15.28
C ASN A 214 24.73 -2.21 13.99
N MET A 215 24.60 -3.15 13.05
CA MET A 215 23.87 -2.92 11.81
C MET A 215 22.35 -2.85 12.04
N VAL A 216 21.79 -3.71 12.89
CA VAL A 216 20.38 -3.70 13.28
C VAL A 216 20.06 -2.43 14.06
N VAL A 217 20.90 -2.04 15.03
CA VAL A 217 20.76 -0.78 15.76
C VAL A 217 20.84 0.41 14.81
N ALA A 218 21.75 0.40 13.83
CA ALA A 218 21.81 1.46 12.82
C ALA A 218 20.53 1.52 11.97
N ILE A 219 19.99 0.38 11.52
CA ILE A 219 18.73 0.31 10.78
C ILE A 219 17.56 0.81 11.65
N CYS A 220 17.47 0.36 12.90
CA CYS A 220 16.47 0.81 13.85
C CYS A 220 16.55 2.31 14.10
N ASN A 221 17.75 2.87 14.29
CA ASN A 221 17.94 4.31 14.48
C ASN A 221 17.51 5.11 13.24
N ILE A 222 17.79 4.60 12.03
CA ILE A 222 17.31 5.22 10.79
C ILE A 222 15.77 5.17 10.72
N ILE A 223 15.16 4.04 11.08
CA ILE A 223 13.69 3.88 11.09
C ILE A 223 13.07 4.85 12.11
N VAL A 224 13.61 4.93 13.33
CA VAL A 224 13.14 5.86 14.37
C VAL A 224 13.26 7.30 13.89
N TYR A 225 14.41 7.70 13.35
CA TYR A 225 14.61 9.04 12.79
C TYR A 225 13.62 9.38 11.66
N LEU A 226 13.30 8.40 10.80
CA LEU A 226 12.29 8.57 9.76
C LEU A 226 10.88 8.72 10.34
N VAL A 227 10.51 7.89 11.32
CA VAL A 227 9.20 7.93 11.99
C VAL A 227 8.97 9.25 12.72
N GLU A 228 10.02 9.81 13.34
CA GLU A 228 9.98 11.11 14.02
C GLU A 228 9.83 12.29 13.05
N ASN A 229 10.19 12.11 11.78
CA ASN A 229 10.18 13.15 10.75
C ASN A 229 9.19 12.83 9.61
N PRO A 230 7.88 13.00 9.82
CA PRO A 230 6.85 12.63 8.83
C PRO A 230 6.98 13.38 7.50
N GLY A 231 7.56 14.59 7.51
CA GLY A 231 7.84 15.34 6.28
C GLY A 231 8.89 14.67 5.38
N LEU A 232 9.92 14.05 5.99
CA LEU A 232 10.94 13.30 5.25
C LEU A 232 10.35 12.04 4.63
N ILE A 233 9.44 11.34 5.33
CA ILE A 233 8.74 10.17 4.78
C ILE A 233 7.94 10.54 3.52
N ILE A 234 7.20 11.65 3.56
CA ILE A 234 6.44 12.13 2.40
C ILE A 234 7.38 12.45 1.24
N LEU A 235 8.49 13.16 1.51
CA LEU A 235 9.49 13.51 0.49
C LEU A 235 10.09 12.27 -0.16
N ILE A 236 10.54 11.29 0.64
CA ILE A 236 11.10 10.02 0.15
C ILE A 236 10.06 9.28 -0.68
N SER A 237 8.81 9.23 -0.21
CA SER A 237 7.73 8.56 -0.92
C SER A 237 7.46 9.20 -2.29
N LEU A 238 7.49 10.52 -2.40
CA LEU A 238 7.37 11.25 -3.68
C LEU A 238 8.52 10.93 -4.64
N ILE A 239 9.75 10.88 -4.13
CA ILE A 239 10.93 10.48 -4.92
C ILE A 239 10.76 9.03 -5.42
N CYS A 240 10.37 8.11 -4.54
CA CYS A 240 10.11 6.71 -4.87
C CYS A 240 9.01 6.56 -5.93
N ILE A 241 7.89 7.29 -5.82
CA ILE A 241 6.84 7.33 -6.85
C ILE A 241 7.46 7.69 -8.20
N GLY A 242 8.25 8.76 -8.27
CA GLY A 242 8.91 9.19 -9.49
C GLY A 242 9.82 8.12 -10.08
N VAL A 243 10.73 7.58 -9.26
CA VAL A 243 11.73 6.57 -9.67
C VAL A 243 11.05 5.29 -10.16
N PHE A 244 10.15 4.70 -9.38
CA PHE A 244 9.49 3.43 -9.75
C PHE A 244 8.61 3.59 -11.00
N SER A 245 7.88 4.70 -11.11
CA SER A 245 7.05 4.99 -12.28
C SER A 245 7.90 5.20 -13.54
N LEU A 246 9.06 5.87 -13.42
CA LEU A 246 10.00 6.04 -14.53
C LEU A 246 10.59 4.71 -15.01
N ILE A 247 11.04 3.87 -14.08
CA ILE A 247 11.60 2.54 -14.40
C ILE A 247 10.54 1.68 -15.10
N GLY A 248 9.36 1.54 -14.51
CA GLY A 248 8.27 0.74 -15.09
C GLY A 248 7.86 1.25 -16.48
N THR A 249 7.79 2.58 -16.66
CA THR A 249 7.46 3.20 -17.96
C THR A 249 8.54 2.93 -19.01
N LYS A 250 9.83 3.06 -18.67
CA LYS A 250 10.92 2.76 -19.60
C LYS A 250 10.91 1.29 -20.05
N LEU A 251 10.56 0.36 -19.14
CA LEU A 251 10.44 -1.06 -19.46
C LEU A 251 9.29 -1.35 -20.43
N LEU A 252 8.13 -0.72 -20.21
CA LEU A 252 6.91 -0.96 -21.00
C LEU A 252 6.92 -0.25 -22.36
N ILE A 253 7.52 0.93 -22.48
CA ILE A 253 7.61 1.64 -23.77
C ILE A 253 8.33 0.81 -24.84
N LYS A 254 9.29 -0.02 -24.44
CA LYS A 254 10.08 -0.89 -25.36
C LYS A 254 9.68 -2.36 -25.31
N ALA A 255 8.59 -2.72 -24.63
CA ALA A 255 8.19 -4.11 -24.47
C ALA A 255 7.62 -4.70 -25.78
N PRO A 256 7.93 -5.97 -26.12
CA PRO A 256 7.30 -6.68 -27.23
C PRO A 256 5.83 -7.00 -26.91
N THR A 257 4.98 -7.08 -27.93
CA THR A 257 3.60 -7.59 -27.79
C THR A 257 3.62 -9.09 -27.55
N LYS A 258 2.63 -9.61 -26.82
CA LYS A 258 2.60 -11.01 -26.33
C LYS A 258 2.56 -12.07 -27.45
N GLU A 259 2.17 -11.69 -28.67
CA GLU A 259 2.29 -12.54 -29.88
C GLU A 259 3.75 -12.74 -30.34
N TYR A 260 4.68 -11.91 -29.87
CA TYR A 260 6.12 -11.99 -30.19
C TYR A 260 7.02 -12.18 -28.95
N SER A 261 6.45 -12.17 -27.73
CA SER A 261 7.25 -12.25 -26.50
C SER A 261 7.77 -13.66 -26.19
N ASN A 262 7.16 -14.69 -26.78
CA ASN A 262 7.61 -16.07 -26.65
C ASN A 262 8.53 -16.51 -27.81
N ASP A 263 8.50 -15.80 -28.95
CA ASP A 263 9.19 -16.22 -30.18
C ASP A 263 10.43 -15.38 -30.54
N LEU A 264 10.73 -14.32 -29.78
CA LEU A 264 11.93 -13.50 -29.99
C LEU A 264 12.82 -13.47 -28.75
N LEU A 265 13.45 -14.62 -28.48
CA LEU A 265 14.84 -14.80 -28.02
C LEU A 265 15.16 -16.28 -27.84
#